data_AF-A5DWQ4-F1
#
_entry.id   AF-A5DWQ4-F1
#
_cell.length_a   1.000
_cell.length_b   1.000
_cell.length_c   1.000
_cell.angle_alpha   90.00
_cell.angle_beta   90.00
_cell.angle_gamma   90.00
#
_symmetry.space_group_name_H-M   'P 1'
#
loop_
_entity.id
_entity.type
_entity.pdbx_description
1 polymer ?
#
loop_
_entity_poly.entity_id
_entity_poly.type
_entity_poly.pdbx_seq_one_letter_code
_entity_poly.pdbx_strand_id
1 'polypeptide(L)' 'MLSLVKVFTLLIRSNANKPLFNASPSLYKPVVGLLYQPLRTFKVRTAVKCYCKDCYMVRRKGRVYVYCKSNGKHKQRQGR' A
#
# COMPACT_ATOMS: atom_id res chain seq x y z
N MET A 1 -47.48 16.63 21.03
CA MET A 1 -48.14 17.08 19.80
C MET A 1 -47.37 18.29 19.28
N LEU A 2 -46.43 18.03 18.38
CA LEU A 2 -45.49 19.04 17.84
C LEU A 2 -46.26 20.13 17.07
N SER A 3 -46.10 21.38 17.49
CA SER A 3 -46.61 22.54 16.74
C SER A 3 -45.54 22.98 15.74
N LEU A 4 -45.74 22.59 14.49
CA LEU A 4 -44.98 22.96 13.30
C LEU A 4 -45.64 24.16 12.63
N VAL A 5 -45.26 25.40 12.94
CA VAL A 5 -45.38 26.52 11.99
C VAL A 5 -44.23 27.52 12.16
N LYS A 6 -43.59 27.79 11.02
CA LYS A 6 -42.43 28.66 10.78
C LYS A 6 -42.74 30.13 11.07
N VAL A 7 -41.86 30.81 11.80
CA VAL A 7 -41.70 32.28 11.81
C VAL A 7 -40.24 32.53 11.40
N PHE A 8 -39.93 32.81 10.13
CA PHE A 8 -39.89 34.16 9.54
C PHE A 8 -39.05 35.16 10.35
N THR A 9 -37.72 35.11 10.20
CA THR A 9 -36.87 36.30 10.08
C THR A 9 -35.54 35.93 9.43
N LEU A 10 -35.31 36.55 8.28
CA LEU A 10 -33.99 36.80 7.70
C LEU A 10 -33.13 37.50 8.75
N LEU A 11 -31.84 37.18 8.84
CA LEU A 11 -30.76 38.16 8.86
C LEU A 11 -29.42 37.43 8.66
N ILE A 12 -28.93 37.60 7.44
CA ILE A 12 -27.54 37.46 7.02
C ILE A 12 -26.61 38.17 8.03
N ARG A 13 -25.46 37.55 8.37
CA ARG A 13 -24.10 38.15 8.27
C ARG A 13 -23.10 37.43 9.17
N SER A 14 -22.21 36.65 8.55
CA SER A 14 -20.83 36.51 9.03
C SER A 14 -19.91 36.36 7.82
N ASN A 15 -19.52 37.53 7.31
CA ASN A 15 -18.33 37.68 6.49
C ASN A 15 -17.12 37.39 7.37
N ALA A 16 -16.36 36.35 7.04
CA ALA A 16 -15.00 36.18 7.52
C ALA A 16 -14.20 35.39 6.48
N ASN A 17 -13.88 36.05 5.36
CA ASN A 17 -12.69 35.69 4.60
C ASN A 17 -11.46 35.93 5.48
N LYS A 18 -10.96 34.89 6.14
CA LYS A 18 -9.62 34.88 6.71
C LYS A 18 -8.87 33.68 6.13
N PRO A 19 -7.91 33.89 5.21
CA PRO A 19 -7.06 32.82 4.74
C PRO A 19 -6.18 32.37 5.90
N LEU A 20 -6.48 31.20 6.47
CA LEU A 20 -5.55 30.46 7.32
C LEU A 20 -4.51 29.77 6.44
N PHE A 21 -3.79 30.55 5.64
CA PHE A 21 -2.56 30.08 5.01
C PHE A 21 -1.41 30.48 5.94
N ASN A 22 -0.75 29.45 6.48
CA ASN A 22 0.51 29.45 7.22
C ASN A 22 0.40 29.22 8.74
N ALA A 23 0.12 27.97 9.11
CA ALA A 23 0.74 27.37 10.29
C ALA A 23 1.47 26.11 9.81
N SER A 24 2.79 26.16 9.74
CA SER A 24 3.65 25.03 9.38
C SER A 24 3.59 23.96 10.47
N PRO A 25 3.10 22.73 10.23
CA PRO A 25 3.33 21.62 11.14
C PRO A 25 4.61 20.90 10.73
N SER A 26 5.75 21.41 11.19
CA SER A 26 7.08 20.78 11.05
C SER A 26 7.30 19.61 12.05
N LEU A 27 6.25 18.92 12.51
CA LEU A 27 6.42 17.95 13.59
C LEU A 27 5.45 16.76 13.55
N TYR A 28 5.17 16.24 12.35
CA TYR A 28 4.87 14.81 12.23
C TYR A 28 5.96 14.18 11.37
N LYS A 29 6.99 13.61 12.03
CA LYS A 29 7.79 12.59 11.38
C LYS A 29 6.95 11.32 11.50
N PRO A 30 6.35 10.80 10.41
CA PRO A 30 5.51 9.63 10.53
C PRO A 30 6.41 8.45 10.94
N VAL A 31 6.09 7.81 12.06
CA VAL A 31 6.71 6.58 12.61
C VAL A 31 6.54 5.36 11.67
N VAL A 32 6.03 5.58 10.45
CA VAL A 32 5.71 4.55 9.45
C VAL A 32 6.94 3.88 8.82
N GLY A 33 8.16 4.40 9.03
CA GLY A 33 9.38 3.87 8.42
C GLY A 33 9.82 2.50 8.96
N LEU A 34 9.44 2.12 10.18
CA LEU A 34 9.92 0.87 10.82
C LEU A 34 9.10 -0.38 10.47
N LEU A 35 7.95 -0.24 9.80
CA LEU A 35 7.06 -1.38 9.53
C LEU A 35 7.18 -1.96 8.11
N TYR A 36 8.04 -1.41 7.23
CA TYR A 36 8.13 -1.85 5.84
C TYR A 36 9.25 -2.87 5.62
N GLN A 37 9.03 -4.12 6.03
CA GLN A 37 9.84 -5.25 5.53
C GLN A 37 9.34 -5.57 4.12
N PRO A 38 10.14 -5.37 3.04
CA PRO A 38 9.70 -5.72 1.70
C PRO A 38 9.54 -7.24 1.61
N LEU A 39 8.28 -7.69 1.57
CA LEU A 39 7.95 -9.09 1.30
C LEU A 39 8.49 -9.45 -0.10
N ARG A 40 9.63 -10.14 -0.14
CA ARG A 40 10.25 -10.55 -1.42
C ARG A 40 9.39 -11.61 -2.11
N THR A 41 8.69 -11.19 -3.15
CA THR A 41 7.83 -12.04 -3.99
C THR A 41 8.63 -12.84 -5.02
N PHE A 42 7.96 -13.73 -5.75
CA PHE A 42 8.54 -14.48 -6.86
C PHE A 42 8.87 -13.57 -8.06
N LYS A 43 10.10 -13.67 -8.60
CA LYS A 43 10.45 -12.98 -9.84
C LYS A 43 10.00 -13.79 -11.06
N VAL A 44 9.19 -13.19 -11.93
CA VAL A 44 8.73 -13.86 -13.16
C VAL A 44 9.80 -13.74 -14.25
N ARG A 45 10.16 -14.86 -14.89
CA ARG A 45 11.16 -14.95 -15.97
C ARG A 45 10.66 -15.92 -17.04
N THR A 46 11.03 -15.71 -18.31
CA THR A 46 10.67 -16.63 -19.41
C THR A 46 11.32 -18.01 -19.24
N ALA A 47 12.61 -18.03 -18.88
CA ALA A 47 13.33 -19.24 -18.48
C ALA A 47 13.70 -19.17 -16.99
N VAL A 48 13.60 -20.31 -16.31
CA VAL A 48 13.92 -20.44 -14.88
C VAL A 48 15.12 -21.36 -14.71
N LYS A 49 16.03 -20.99 -13.79
CA LYS A 49 17.20 -21.80 -13.44
C LYS A 49 17.49 -21.77 -11.95
N CYS A 50 18.10 -22.85 -11.45
CA CYS A 50 18.62 -22.92 -10.09
C CYS A 50 19.96 -22.19 -10.01
N TYR A 51 20.15 -21.39 -8.95
CA TYR A 51 21.40 -20.64 -8.70
C TYR A 51 22.26 -21.27 -7.59
N CYS A 52 21.64 -22.05 -6.71
CA CYS A 52 22.22 -22.52 -5.46
C CYS A 52 21.94 -24.00 -5.25
N LYS A 53 22.67 -24.65 -4.34
CA LYS A 53 22.47 -26.09 -4.03
C LYS A 53 21.09 -26.37 -3.42
N ASP A 54 20.56 -25.42 -2.65
CA ASP A 54 19.24 -25.53 -2.00
C ASP A 54 18.07 -25.15 -2.91
N CYS A 55 18.37 -24.74 -4.15
CA CYS A 55 17.39 -24.31 -5.12
C CYS A 55 16.82 -25.54 -5.83
N TYR A 56 15.51 -25.72 -5.81
CA TYR A 56 14.85 -26.86 -6.44
C TYR A 56 13.71 -26.42 -7.34
N MET A 57 13.51 -27.17 -8.43
CA MET A 57 12.45 -26.94 -9.40
C MET A 57 11.20 -27.73 -9.03
N VAL A 58 10.04 -27.08 -9.16
CA VAL A 58 8.74 -27.70 -8.91
C VAL A 58 7.74 -27.22 -9.96
N ARG A 59 6.89 -28.13 -10.44
CA ARG A 59 5.75 -27.80 -11.31
C ARG A 59 4.50 -27.67 -10.45
N ARG A 60 3.84 -26.51 -10.51
CA ARG A 60 2.60 -26.22 -9.79
C ARG A 60 1.67 -25.41 -10.70
N LYS A 61 0.38 -25.72 -10.71
CA LYS A 61 -0.62 -24.98 -11.52
C LYS A 61 -0.20 -24.80 -13.00
N GLY A 62 0.40 -25.83 -13.60
CA GLY A 62 0.86 -25.81 -15.00
C GLY A 62 2.08 -24.95 -15.31
N ARG A 63 2.79 -24.41 -14.31
CA ARG A 63 4.02 -23.61 -14.51
C ARG A 63 5.20 -24.17 -13.72
N VAL A 64 6.41 -23.92 -14.20
CA VAL A 64 7.65 -24.25 -13.48
C VAL A 64 8.01 -23.12 -12.52
N TYR A 65 8.39 -23.49 -11.31
CA TYR A 65 8.87 -22.60 -10.26
C TYR A 65 10.23 -23.06 -9.76
N VAL A 66 11.06 -22.11 -9.35
CA VAL A 66 12.27 -22.37 -8.57
C VAL A 66 12.02 -21.89 -7.16
N TYR A 67 12.05 -22.79 -6.19
CA TYR A 67 12.00 -22.46 -4.77
C TYR A 67 13.39 -22.58 -4.17
N CYS A 68 13.64 -21.78 -3.12
CA CYS A 68 14.84 -21.87 -2.31
C CYS A 68 14.44 -21.57 -0.86
N LYS A 69 14.85 -22.45 0.06
CA LYS A 69 14.58 -22.29 1.50
C LYS A 69 15.52 -21.24 2.11
N SER A 70 16.80 -21.32 1.77
CA SER A 70 17.87 -20.48 2.33
C SER A 70 17.81 -19.03 1.84
N ASN A 71 17.55 -18.82 0.54
CA ASN A 71 17.63 -17.51 -0.11
C ASN A 71 16.37 -17.14 -0.88
N GLY A 72 15.56 -16.22 -0.33
CA GLY A 72 14.33 -15.72 -0.96
C GLY A 72 14.52 -15.02 -2.31
N LYS A 73 15.72 -14.52 -2.62
CA LYS A 73 16.05 -13.87 -3.91
C LYS A 73 16.02 -14.84 -5.10
N HIS A 74 16.20 -16.15 -4.86
CA HIS A 74 16.24 -17.15 -5.93
C HIS A 74 14.86 -17.63 -6.37
N LYS A 75 13.79 -17.21 -5.67
CA LYS A 75 12.41 -17.60 -5.98
C LYS A 75 11.98 -17.05 -7.34
N GLN A 76 11.75 -17.95 -8.31
CA GLN A 76 11.35 -17.59 -9.68
C GLN A 76 10.12 -18.36 -10.16
N ARG A 77 9.33 -17.73 -11.03
CA ARG A 77 8.18 -18.34 -11.71
C ARG A 77 8.38 -18.21 -13.22
N GLN A 78 8.14 -19.30 -13.95
CA GLN A 78 8.12 -19.25 -15.40
C GLN A 78 6.94 -18.41 -15.91
N GLY A 79 7.25 -17.39 -16.69
CA GLY A 79 6.28 -16.62 -17.48
C GLY A 79 5.71 -17.45 -18.62
N ARG A 80 4.72 -16.90 -19.33
CA ARG A 80 4.44 -17.37 -20.69
C ARG A 80 5.57 -16.92 -21.61
#